data_AF-A0AA86E0I3-F1
#
_entry.id   AF-A0AA86E0I3-F1
#
_cell.length_a   1.000
_cell.length_b   1.000
_cell.length_c   1.000
_cell.angle_alpha   90.00
_cell.angle_beta   90.00
_cell.angle_gamma   90.00
#
_symmetry.space_group_name_H-M   'P 1'
#
loop_
_entity.id
_entity.type
_entity.pdbx_description
1 polymer ?
#
loop_
_entity_poly.entity_id
_entity_poly.type
_entity_poly.pdbx_seq_one_letter_code
_entity_poly.pdbx_strand_id
1 'polypeptide(L)'
;MYIDGDVLELDIEMDLEEVKTLQEFIKDRLGYIEEIVLLRSRDGIPSTSALFALLFWIKRTKPSLKIDFIDSMRLDLESYGMMNWITHE
;
A
#
# COMPACT_ATOMS: atom_id res chain seq x y z
N MET A 1 12.02 22.11 14.87
CA MET A 1 10.59 22.04 14.52
C MET A 1 10.35 20.60 14.11
N TYR A 2 9.79 19.79 15.01
CA TYR A 2 9.41 18.41 14.71
C TYR A 2 8.01 18.50 14.10
N ILE A 3 7.90 18.19 12.81
CA ILE A 3 6.60 17.92 12.19
C ILE A 3 6.33 16.48 12.60
N ASP A 4 5.34 16.28 13.46
CA ASP A 4 4.87 14.95 13.85
C ASP A 4 3.97 14.51 12.69
N GLY A 5 4.52 13.69 11.79
CA GLY A 5 3.74 13.14 10.68
C GLY A 5 2.69 12.17 11.16
N ASP A 6 1.55 12.14 10.47
CA ASP A 6 0.51 11.17 10.78
C ASP A 6 0.92 9.77 10.31
N VAL A 7 0.73 8.78 11.18
CA VAL A 7 0.82 7.36 10.85
C VAL A 7 -0.58 6.87 10.50
N LEU A 8 -0.73 6.33 9.29
CA LEU A 8 -1.98 5.73 8.84
C LEU A 8 -1.90 4.20 8.96
N GLU A 9 -2.67 3.64 9.88
CA GLU A 9 -2.82 2.20 10.05
C GLU A 9 -3.96 1.68 9.17
N LEU A 10 -3.68 0.67 8.35
CA LEU A 10 -4.64 0.06 7.43
C LEU A 10 -4.76 -1.43 7.68
N ASP A 11 -5.99 -1.94 7.63
CA ASP A 11 -6.22 -3.38 7.59
C ASP A 11 -5.78 -3.91 6.21
N ILE A 12 -5.04 -5.02 6.20
CA ILE A 12 -4.63 -5.67 4.97
C ILE A 12 -5.82 -6.36 4.27
N GLU A 13 -6.87 -6.72 5.01
CA GLU A 13 -8.03 -7.47 4.52
C GLU A 13 -9.13 -6.58 3.91
N MET A 14 -8.88 -5.27 3.73
CA MET A 14 -9.84 -4.32 3.14
C MET A 14 -10.36 -4.77 1.77
N ASP A 15 -11.67 -4.75 1.59
CA ASP A 15 -12.31 -5.04 0.30
C ASP A 15 -12.16 -3.89 -0.72
N LEU A 16 -12.67 -4.11 -1.94
CA LEU A 16 -12.54 -3.12 -3.03
C LEU A 16 -13.24 -1.79 -2.72
N GLU A 17 -14.40 -1.79 -2.07
CA GLU A 17 -15.15 -0.56 -1.77
C GLU A 17 -14.49 0.22 -0.62
N GLU A 18 -13.93 -0.50 0.36
CA GLU A 18 -13.11 0.08 1.40
C GLU A 18 -11.85 0.74 0.82
N VAL A 19 -11.17 0.09 -0.14
CA VAL A 19 -10.00 0.67 -0.82
C VAL A 19 -10.37 1.93 -1.63
N LYS A 20 -11.53 1.98 -2.29
CA LYS A 20 -12.00 3.20 -2.98
C LYS A 20 -12.26 4.33 -1.99
N THR A 21 -12.85 4.02 -0.84
CA THR A 21 -13.10 5.01 0.22
C THR A 21 -11.79 5.55 0.77
N LEU A 22 -10.81 4.66 0.98
CA LEU A 22 -9.45 5.03 1.37
C LEU A 22 -8.80 5.96 0.35
N GLN A 23 -8.91 5.66 -0.96
CA GLN A 23 -8.35 6.50 -2.01
C GLN A 23 -8.87 7.94 -1.95
N GLU A 24 -10.18 8.14 -1.80
CA GLU A 24 -10.75 9.48 -1.67
C GLU A 24 -10.31 10.16 -0.37
N PHE A 25 -10.22 9.41 0.73
CA PHE A 25 -9.76 9.94 2.02
C PHE A 25 -8.33 10.47 1.99
N ILE A 26 -7.39 9.71 1.39
CA ILE A 26 -5.96 10.06 1.40
C ILE A 26 -5.62 11.16 0.39
N LYS A 27 -6.43 11.35 -0.65
CA LYS A 27 -6.13 12.23 -1.80
C LYS A 27 -5.75 13.65 -1.36
N ASP A 28 -6.48 14.20 -0.41
CA ASP A 28 -6.25 15.56 0.10
C ASP A 28 -5.35 15.59 1.36
N ARG A 29 -4.99 14.41 1.90
CA ARG A 29 -4.27 14.26 3.17
C ARG A 29 -2.85 13.74 3.03
N LEU A 30 -2.49 13.25 1.83
CA LEU A 30 -1.19 12.63 1.57
C LEU A 30 0.00 13.52 1.93
N GLY A 31 -0.16 14.84 1.87
CA GLY A 31 0.86 15.81 2.29
C GLY A 31 1.34 15.59 3.73
N TYR A 32 0.46 15.19 4.64
CA TYR A 32 0.72 15.13 6.08
C TYR A 32 1.03 13.71 6.59
N ILE A 33 0.69 12.67 5.82
CA ILE A 33 0.98 11.28 6.19
C ILE A 33 2.46 10.99 5.97
N GLU A 34 3.18 10.54 6.99
CA GLU A 34 4.61 10.18 6.87
C GLU A 34 4.84 8.68 6.81
N GLU A 35 3.92 7.89 7.35
CA GLU A 35 4.02 6.44 7.38
C GLU A 35 2.66 5.77 7.15
N ILE A 36 2.65 4.69 6.36
CA ILE A 36 1.52 3.77 6.26
C ILE A 36 1.95 2.41 6.82
N VAL A 37 1.22 1.93 7.82
CA VAL A 37 1.44 0.62 8.45
C VAL A 37 0.28 -0.30 8.09
N LEU A 38 0.60 -1.48 7.55
CA LEU A 38 -0.41 -2.51 7.28
C LEU A 38 -0.53 -3.45 8.49
N LEU A 39 -1.70 -3.48 9.11
CA LEU A 39 -2.08 -4.43 10.13
C LEU A 39 -2.35 -5.78 9.46
N ARG A 40 -1.49 -6.76 9.72
CA ARG A 40 -1.62 -8.10 9.13
C ARG A 40 -2.54 -8.97 9.98
N SER A 41 -3.51 -9.63 9.35
CA SER A 41 -4.15 -10.83 9.90
C SER A 41 -3.17 -12.02 9.85
N ARG A 42 -3.55 -13.18 10.42
CA ARG A 42 -2.67 -14.36 10.53
C ARG A 42 -2.04 -14.81 9.21
N ASP A 43 -2.73 -14.60 8.10
CA ASP A 43 -2.31 -15.11 6.78
C ASP A 43 -1.61 -14.04 5.92
N GLY A 44 -1.70 -12.75 6.29
CA GLY A 44 -0.86 -11.68 5.75
C GLY A 44 -1.01 -11.36 4.26
N ILE A 45 -2.03 -11.91 3.60
CA ILE A 45 -2.35 -11.69 2.18
C ILE A 45 -3.48 -10.66 2.11
N PRO A 46 -3.34 -9.56 1.34
CA PRO A 46 -4.46 -8.66 1.12
C PRO A 46 -5.65 -9.36 0.48
N SER A 47 -6.86 -8.92 0.76
CA SER A 47 -8.06 -9.53 0.15
C SER A 47 -8.26 -9.08 -1.30
N THR A 48 -7.64 -7.96 -1.69
CA THR A 48 -7.77 -7.36 -3.03
C THR A 48 -6.45 -6.81 -3.56
N SER A 49 -6.23 -6.98 -4.87
CA SER A 49 -5.09 -6.38 -5.58
C SER A 49 -5.16 -4.85 -5.66
N ALA A 50 -6.35 -4.27 -5.44
CA ALA A 50 -6.57 -2.83 -5.49
C ALA A 50 -5.79 -2.08 -4.40
N LEU A 51 -5.66 -2.66 -3.20
CA LEU A 51 -4.89 -2.07 -2.10
C LEU A 51 -3.41 -1.93 -2.51
N PHE A 52 -2.84 -2.95 -3.14
CA PHE A 52 -1.47 -2.89 -3.66
C PHE A 52 -1.30 -1.82 -4.72
N ALA A 53 -2.22 -1.77 -5.70
CA ALA A 53 -2.18 -0.77 -6.75
C ALA A 53 -2.24 0.65 -6.18
N LEU A 54 -3.07 0.87 -5.16
CA LEU A 54 -3.17 2.13 -4.45
C LEU A 54 -1.87 2.48 -3.71
N LEU A 55 -1.35 1.58 -2.86
CA LEU A 55 -0.11 1.81 -2.10
C LEU A 55 1.08 2.10 -3.02
N PHE A 56 1.19 1.40 -4.14
CA PHE A 56 2.23 1.63 -5.14
C PHE A 56 2.10 3.02 -5.78
N TRP A 57 0.88 3.42 -6.15
CA TRP A 57 0.61 4.76 -6.68
C TRP A 57 0.91 5.87 -5.66
N ILE A 58 0.54 5.67 -4.40
CA ILE A 58 0.84 6.61 -3.32
C ILE A 58 2.35 6.77 -3.19
N LYS A 59 3.10 5.66 -3.11
CA LYS A 59 4.57 5.69 -3.00
C LYS A 59 5.20 6.39 -4.19
N ARG A 60 4.66 6.20 -5.40
CA ARG A 60 5.11 6.93 -6.60
C ARG A 60 4.84 8.44 -6.50
N THR A 61 3.70 8.85 -5.95
CA THR A 61 3.33 10.26 -5.78
C THR A 61 4.11 10.95 -4.66
N LYS A 62 4.34 10.26 -3.53
CA LYS A 62 5.13 10.75 -2.39
C LYS A 62 6.23 9.72 -2.06
N PRO A 63 7.39 9.77 -2.75
CA PRO A 63 8.47 8.78 -2.56
C PRO A 63 9.07 8.76 -1.14
N SER A 64 8.97 9.87 -0.40
CA SER A 64 9.43 9.98 0.99
C SER A 64 8.50 9.31 2.00
N LEU A 65 7.26 8.97 1.63
CA LEU A 65 6.31 8.29 2.51
C LEU A 65 6.84 6.89 2.84
N LYS A 66 6.94 6.56 4.12
CA LYS A 66 7.38 5.23 4.56
C LYS A 66 6.25 4.21 4.38
N ILE A 67 6.51 3.16 3.61
CA ILE A 67 5.59 2.02 3.47
C ILE A 67 6.44 0.75 3.47
N ASP A 68 6.75 0.21 4.65
CA ASP A 68 7.67 -0.93 4.80
C ASP A 68 7.25 -2.15 3.96
N PHE A 69 5.95 -2.32 3.75
CA PHE A 69 5.40 -3.37 2.87
C PHE A 69 5.88 -3.27 1.42
N ILE A 70 5.95 -2.05 0.86
CA ILE A 70 6.44 -1.80 -0.50
C ILE A 70 7.97 -1.74 -0.50
N ASP A 71 8.57 -1.08 0.48
CA ASP A 71 10.01 -0.82 0.55
C ASP A 71 10.83 -2.09 0.77
N SER A 72 10.33 -3.03 1.56
CA SER A 72 11.01 -4.30 1.81
C SER A 72 10.82 -5.33 0.69
N MET A 73 9.84 -5.11 -0.21
CA MET A 73 9.52 -5.94 -1.37
C MET A 73 9.42 -7.46 -1.09
N ARG A 74 9.17 -7.86 0.17
CA ARG A 74 8.95 -9.26 0.58
C ARG A 74 7.49 -9.61 0.42
N LEU A 75 7.07 -9.65 -0.83
CA LEU A 75 5.73 -10.02 -1.25
C LEU A 75 5.72 -11.51 -1.55
N ASP A 76 5.39 -12.32 -0.53
CA ASP A 76 5.03 -13.71 -0.74
C ASP A 76 3.57 -13.77 -1.23
N LEU A 77 3.41 -13.59 -2.55
CA LEU A 77 2.11 -13.54 -3.23
C LEU A 77 1.82 -14.85 -3.95
N GLU A 78 2.16 -15.99 -3.34
CA GLU A 78 1.85 -17.32 -3.87
C GLU A 78 0.37 -17.45 -4.32
N SER A 79 -0.54 -16.74 -3.66
CA SER A 79 -1.98 -16.70 -3.97
C SER A 79 -2.36 -15.88 -5.22
N TYR A 80 -1.58 -14.86 -5.60
CA TYR A 80 -1.94 -13.95 -6.70
C TYR A 80 -1.34 -14.33 -8.06
N GLY A 81 -0.45 -15.32 -8.09
CA GLY A 81 0.24 -15.75 -9.31
C GLY A 81 1.25 -14.71 -9.82
N MET A 82 2.45 -15.15 -10.19
CA MET A 82 3.50 -14.27 -10.71
C MET A 82 3.59 -14.41 -12.23
N MET A 83 3.43 -13.31 -12.96
CA MET A 83 3.61 -13.29 -14.43
C MET A 83 4.96 -12.68 -14.78
N ASN A 84 5.87 -13.51 -15.29
CA ASN A 84 7.15 -13.04 -15.80
C ASN A 84 6.98 -12.57 -17.26
N TRP A 85 7.25 -11.29 -17.52
CA TRP A 85 7.25 -10.75 -18.87
C TRP A 85 8.67 -10.83 -19.45
N ILE A 86 8.87 -11.72 -20.42
CA ILE A 86 10.11 -11.79 -21.19
C ILE A 86 9.85 -11.12 -22.54
N THR A 87 10.50 -9.97 -22.77
CA THR A 87 10.54 -9.29 -24.06
C THR A 87 11.84 -9.68 -24.75
N HIS A 88 11.74 -10.17 -25.97
CA HIS A 88 12.85 -10.18 -26.91
C HIS A 88 12.76 -8.87 -27.71
N GLU A 89 13.88 -8.14 -27.81
CA GLU A 89 14.00 -6.96 -28.66
C GLU A 89 13.74 -7.30 -30.13
#